data_AF-A0AAW1XAL1-F1
#
_entry.id   AF-A0AAW1XAL1-F1
#
_cell.length_a   1.000
_cell.length_b   1.000
_cell.length_c   1.000
_cell.angle_alpha   90.00
_cell.angle_beta   90.00
_cell.angle_gamma   90.00
#
_symmetry.space_group_name_H-M   'P 1'
#
loop_
_entity.id
_entity.type
_entity.pdbx_description
1 polymer ?
#
loop_
_entity_poly.entity_id
_entity_poly.type
_entity_poly.pdbx_seq_one_letter_code
_entity_poly.pdbx_strand_id
1 'polypeptide(L)'
;MAAFLHFLLLHLLMCSFVYISHSKPTYPEEKGVIFHVTKDVSTLQYVTQIHHGTPLQPTKLVLDLGGPFLWLSCASDSGSSSSTALIPRSSIKCLSANPT
;
A
#
# COMPACT_ATOMS: atom_id res chain seq x y z
N MET A 1 -9.39 -16.87 -54.54
CA MET A 1 -9.52 -17.28 -53.13
C MET A 1 -8.18 -17.25 -52.39
N ALA A 2 -7.13 -17.91 -52.88
CA ALA A 2 -5.81 -17.91 -52.23
C ALA A 2 -5.18 -16.52 -52.04
N ALA A 3 -5.23 -15.65 -53.06
CA ALA A 3 -4.69 -14.28 -52.96
C ALA A 3 -5.43 -13.40 -51.94
N PHE A 4 -6.75 -13.59 -51.81
CA PHE A 4 -7.58 -12.90 -50.82
C PHE A 4 -7.23 -13.33 -49.39
N LEU A 5 -7.02 -14.64 -49.18
CA LEU A 5 -6.57 -15.18 -47.90
C LEU A 5 -5.16 -14.69 -47.55
N HIS A 6 -4.28 -14.56 -48.54
CA HIS A 6 -2.92 -14.04 -48.34
C HIS A 6 -2.92 -12.57 -47.93
N PHE A 7 -3.77 -11.74 -48.56
CA PHE A 7 -3.93 -10.33 -48.19
C PHE A 7 -4.51 -10.17 -46.78
N LEU A 8 -5.51 -10.99 -46.43
CA LEU A 8 -6.09 -11.00 -45.08
C LEU A 8 -5.04 -11.38 -44.02
N LEU A 9 -4.22 -12.40 -44.29
CA LEU A 9 -3.14 -12.82 -43.39
C LEU A 9 -2.10 -11.71 -43.18
N LEU A 10 -1.69 -11.04 -44.26
CA LEU A 10 -0.73 -9.95 -44.20
C LEU A 10 -1.29 -8.75 -43.40
N HIS A 11 -2.59 -8.46 -43.56
CA HIS A 11 -3.25 -7.41 -42.81
C HIS A 11 -3.32 -7.73 -41.31
N LEU A 12 -3.66 -8.97 -40.95
CA LEU A 12 -3.66 -9.43 -39.55
C LEU A 12 -2.25 -9.37 -38.94
N LEU A 13 -1.23 -9.74 -39.71
CA LEU A 13 0.17 -9.64 -39.29
C LEU A 13 0.58 -8.18 -39.04
N MET A 14 0.25 -7.27 -39.95
CA MET A 14 0.54 -5.84 -39.76
C MET A 14 -0.17 -5.25 -38.54
N CYS A 15 -1.43 -5.63 -38.30
CA CYS A 15 -2.17 -5.21 -37.11
C CYS A 15 -1.52 -5.71 -35.81
N SER A 16 -1.00 -6.94 -35.78
CA SER A 16 -0.32 -7.47 -34.58
C SER A 16 1.01 -6.76 -34.31
N PHE A 17 1.79 -6.43 -35.34
CA PHE A 17 3.03 -5.65 -35.19
C PHE A 17 2.80 -4.24 -34.65
N VAL A 18 1.75 -3.56 -35.13
CA VAL A 18 1.36 -2.23 -34.61
C VAL A 18 0.93 -2.34 -33.14
N TYR A 19 0.14 -3.36 -32.78
CA TYR A 19 -0.32 -3.57 -31.40
C TYR A 19 0.85 -3.78 -30.41
N ILE A 20 1.83 -4.60 -30.77
CA ILE A 20 3.01 -4.85 -29.92
C ILE A 20 3.87 -3.59 -29.78
N SER A 21 4.02 -2.82 -30.86
CA SER A 21 4.81 -1.57 -30.87
C SER A 21 4.25 -0.48 -29.95
N HIS A 22 2.95 -0.53 -29.63
CA HIS A 22 2.29 0.39 -28.71
C HIS A 22 2.18 -0.14 -27.27
N SER A 23 2.68 -1.33 -26.98
CA SER A 23 2.69 -1.85 -25.62
C SER A 23 3.60 -0.99 -24.72
N LYS A 24 3.03 -0.39 -23.67
CA LYS A 24 3.81 0.28 -22.63
C LYS A 24 4.52 -0.79 -21.79
N PRO A 25 5.79 -0.58 -21.40
CA PRO A 25 6.43 -1.45 -20.43
C PRO A 25 5.60 -1.43 -19.14
N THR A 26 5.13 -2.60 -18.72
CA THR A 26 4.57 -2.79 -17.37
C THR A 26 5.74 -2.67 -16.41
N TYR A 27 5.93 -1.49 -15.83
CA TYR A 27 6.77 -1.36 -14.64
C TYR A 27 6.18 -2.29 -13.57
N PRO A 28 6.99 -3.12 -12.89
CA PRO A 28 6.50 -3.84 -11.74
C PRO A 28 5.97 -2.79 -10.75
N GLU A 29 4.66 -2.84 -10.51
CA GLU A 29 3.98 -2.16 -9.42
C GLU A 29 4.87 -2.26 -8.17
N GLU A 30 5.17 -1.14 -7.52
CA GLU A 30 6.08 -1.13 -6.35
C GLU A 30 5.55 -2.11 -5.30
N LYS A 31 6.20 -3.27 -5.21
CA LYS A 31 5.77 -4.38 -4.37
C LYS A 31 6.21 -4.15 -2.93
N GLY A 32 5.66 -3.14 -2.27
CA GLY A 32 5.76 -2.99 -0.83
C GLY A 32 6.03 -1.58 -0.34
N VAL A 33 5.96 -1.44 0.98
CA VAL A 33 6.24 -0.22 1.71
C VAL A 33 7.53 -0.42 2.50
N ILE A 34 8.46 0.53 2.38
CA ILE A 34 9.73 0.51 3.11
C ILE A 34 9.61 1.46 4.30
N PHE A 35 9.93 0.95 5.50
CA PHE A 35 10.00 1.75 6.72
C PHE A 35 11.45 1.90 7.17
N HIS A 36 11.85 3.14 7.47
CA HIS A 36 13.14 3.43 8.06
C HIS A 36 13.10 3.12 9.56
N VAL A 37 13.95 2.20 10.01
CA VAL A 37 14.05 1.79 11.42
C VAL A 37 15.38 2.27 11.99
N THR A 38 15.34 2.90 13.17
CA THR A 38 16.53 3.34 13.90
C THR A 38 16.48 2.80 15.32
N LYS A 39 17.64 2.54 15.93
CA LYS A 39 17.72 2.13 17.34
C LYS A 39 17.80 3.37 18.22
N ASP A 40 16.86 3.54 19.14
CA ASP A 40 16.91 4.57 20.15
C ASP A 40 17.95 4.21 21.22
N VAL A 41 18.90 5.09 21.48
CA VAL A 41 20.03 4.81 22.39
C VAL A 41 19.63 4.84 23.87
N SER A 42 18.56 5.55 24.22
CA SER A 42 18.14 5.73 25.62
C SER A 42 17.32 4.55 26.13
N THR A 43 16.47 3.99 25.25
CA THR A 43 15.57 2.87 25.56
C THR A 43 16.06 1.55 24.99
N LEU A 44 17.05 1.58 24.10
CA LEU A 44 17.55 0.45 23.30
C LEU A 44 16.50 -0.20 22.38
N GLN A 45 15.34 0.44 22.21
CA GLN A 45 14.25 -0.03 21.37
C GLN A 45 14.47 0.38 19.91
N TYR A 46 13.91 -0.39 18.98
CA TYR A 46 13.87 -0.01 17.57
C TYR A 46 12.64 0.85 17.32
N VAL A 47 12.80 1.96 16.62
CA VAL A 47 11.73 2.91 16.33
C VAL A 47 11.64 3.20 14.83
N THR A 48 10.42 3.41 14.35
CA THR A 48 10.11 3.87 13.00
C THR A 48 9.26 5.14 13.07
N GLN A 49 9.25 5.93 12.00
CA GLN A 49 8.35 7.09 11.89
C GLN A 49 7.28 6.82 10.83
N ILE A 50 6.02 6.97 11.22
CA ILE A 50 4.89 6.95 10.29
C ILE A 50 4.29 8.34 10.16
N HIS A 51 3.53 8.56 9.09
CA HIS A 51 2.76 9.77 8.86
C HIS A 51 1.28 9.39 8.79
N HIS A 52 0.45 9.97 9.67
CA HIS A 52 -0.95 9.55 9.81
C HIS A 52 -1.86 10.74 10.14
N GLY A 53 -3.17 10.54 10.00
CA GLY A 53 -4.17 11.54 10.35
C GLY A 53 -4.34 12.66 9.32
N THR A 54 -5.27 13.56 9.62
CA THR A 54 -5.60 14.74 8.83
C THR A 54 -5.73 15.95 9.77
N PRO A 55 -4.82 16.95 9.69
CA PRO A 55 -3.64 17.01 8.81
C PRO A 55 -2.61 15.91 9.11
N LEU A 56 -1.71 15.68 8.16
CA LEU A 56 -0.74 14.59 8.23
C LEU A 56 0.30 14.84 9.34
N GLN A 57 0.30 13.99 10.35
CA GLN A 57 1.14 14.10 11.55
C GLN A 57 2.24 13.03 11.56
N PRO A 58 3.52 13.41 11.68
CA PRO A 58 4.62 12.47 11.90
C PRO A 58 4.57 11.90 13.32
N THR A 59 4.74 10.59 13.47
CA THR A 59 4.72 9.93 14.78
C THR A 59 5.74 8.82 14.85
N LYS A 60 6.56 8.85 15.91
CA LYS A 60 7.54 7.80 16.21
C LYS A 60 6.84 6.68 16.96
N LEU A 61 7.02 5.46 16.48
CA LEU A 61 6.47 4.23 17.07
C LEU A 61 7.59 3.25 17.33
N VAL A 62 7.46 2.49 18.42
CA VAL A 62 8.32 1.35 18.73
C VAL A 62 7.97 0.19 17.81
N LEU A 63 8.98 -0.48 17.26
CA LEU A 63 8.82 -1.69 16.48
C LEU A 63 8.65 -2.89 17.42
N ASP A 64 7.41 -3.35 17.56
CA ASP A 64 7.06 -4.57 18.27
C ASP A 64 6.72 -5.69 17.28
N LEU A 65 7.64 -6.65 17.11
CA LEU A 65 7.46 -7.78 16.18
C LEU A 65 6.51 -8.85 16.73
N GLY A 66 6.24 -8.86 18.04
CA GLY A 66 5.30 -9.78 18.68
C GLY A 66 3.91 -9.18 18.90
N GLY A 67 3.76 -7.88 18.64
CA GLY A 67 2.52 -7.15 18.84
C GLY A 67 1.46 -7.55 17.81
N PRO A 68 0.20 -7.79 18.24
CA PRO A 68 -0.86 -8.19 17.31
C PRO A 68 -1.36 -7.02 16.43
N PHE A 69 -1.18 -5.78 16.89
CA PHE A 69 -1.71 -4.58 16.23
C PHE A 69 -0.81 -3.36 16.45
N LEU A 70 -0.89 -2.41 15.52
CA LEU A 70 -0.40 -1.05 15.73
C LEU A 70 -1.36 -0.30 16.66
N TRP A 71 -0.81 0.38 17.66
CA TRP A 71 -1.58 1.21 18.58
C TRP A 71 -0.84 2.53 18.86
N LEU A 72 -1.61 3.58 19.18
CA LEU A 72 -1.09 4.90 19.54
C LEU A 72 -1.81 5.40 20.79
N SER A 73 -1.14 6.29 21.56
CA SER A 73 -1.82 7.04 22.62
C SER A 73 -2.79 8.04 21.99
N CYS A 74 -4.08 7.84 22.18
CA CYS A 74 -5.11 8.80 21.74
C CYS A 74 -5.20 10.03 22.66
N ALA A 75 -4.52 10.01 23.82
CA ALA A 75 -4.78 10.93 24.91
C ALA A 75 -3.96 12.22 24.88
N SER A 76 -2.83 12.27 24.15
CA SER A 76 -1.80 13.25 24.49
C SER A 76 -1.41 14.29 23.45
N ASP A 77 -1.50 14.11 22.13
CA ASP A 77 -0.89 15.11 21.23
C ASP A 77 -1.67 15.37 19.93
N SER A 78 -2.03 16.64 19.73
CA SER A 78 -2.41 17.28 18.46
C SER A 78 -3.80 16.96 17.85
N GLY A 79 -4.85 17.45 18.50
CA GLY A 79 -6.12 17.76 17.84
C GLY A 79 -6.95 16.56 17.36
N SER A 80 -8.25 16.75 17.24
CA SER A 80 -9.09 15.75 16.57
C SER A 80 -8.68 15.67 15.10
N SER A 81 -7.95 14.62 14.70
CA SER A 81 -7.79 14.31 13.28
C SER A 81 -9.17 14.08 12.67
N SER A 82 -9.48 14.78 11.58
CA SER A 82 -10.80 14.66 10.93
C SER A 82 -11.02 13.30 10.27
N SER A 83 -9.95 12.51 10.11
CA SER A 83 -10.01 11.14 9.59
C SER A 83 -10.16 10.06 10.67
N THR A 84 -10.20 10.43 11.96
CA THR A 84 -10.42 9.45 13.03
C THR A 84 -11.88 9.04 13.10
N ALA A 85 -12.14 7.73 13.02
CA ALA A 85 -13.48 7.18 13.15
C ALA A 85 -13.49 6.06 14.19
N LEU A 86 -14.47 6.10 15.09
CA LEU A 86 -14.73 5.00 16.01
C LEU A 86 -15.23 3.80 15.23
N ILE A 87 -14.77 2.61 15.63
CA ILE A 87 -15.23 1.35 15.03
C ILE A 87 -16.51 0.92 15.76
N PRO A 88 -17.65 0.79 15.06
CA PRO A 88 -18.89 0.34 15.68
C PRO A 88 -18.77 -1.10 16.22
N ARG A 89 -19.43 -1.34 17.35
CA ARG A 89 -19.58 -2.69 17.91
C ARG A 89 -20.23 -3.61 16.88
N SER A 90 -19.79 -4.87 16.84
CA SER A 90 -20.31 -5.91 15.94
C SER A 90 -20.10 -5.65 14.44
N SER A 91 -19.28 -4.66 14.06
CA SER A 91 -18.87 -4.47 12.67
C SER A 91 -17.83 -5.51 12.25
N ILE A 92 -17.70 -5.74 10.94
CA ILE A 92 -16.65 -6.61 10.37
C ILE A 92 -15.24 -6.16 10.78
N LYS A 93 -15.02 -4.84 10.95
CA LYS A 93 -13.73 -4.28 11.39
C LYS A 93 -13.43 -4.67 12.84
N CYS A 94 -14.44 -4.61 13.71
CA CYS A 94 -14.32 -5.05 15.10
C CYS A 94 -14.05 -6.56 15.18
N LEU A 95 -14.73 -7.36 14.36
CA LEU A 95 -14.52 -8.81 14.30
C LEU A 95 -13.12 -9.17 13.78
N SER A 96 -12.58 -8.37 12.86
CA SER A 96 -11.22 -8.54 12.34
C SER A 96 -10.13 -8.16 13.34
N ALA A 97 -10.44 -7.43 14.41
CA ALA A 97 -9.50 -7.00 15.43
C ALA A 97 -9.33 -8.04 16.57
N ASN A 98 -9.37 -9.33 16.22
CA ASN A 98 -9.19 -10.43 17.18
C ASN A 98 -7.73 -10.90 17.15
N PRO A 99 -6.93 -10.70 18.21
CA PRO A 99 -5.58 -11.23 18.28
C PRO A 99 -5.65 -12.76 18.32
N THR A 100 -4.96 -13.41 17.38
CA THR A 100 -4.83 -14.88 17.27
C THR A 100 -4.04 -15.48 18.42
#